data_AF-A0A0D3JTZ4-F1
#
_entry.id   AF-A0A0D3JTZ4-F1
#
_cell.length_a   1.000
_cell.length_b   1.000
_cell.length_c   1.000
_cell.angle_alpha   90.00
_cell.angle_beta   90.00
_cell.angle_gamma   90.00
#
_symmetry.space_group_name_H-M   'P 1'
#
loop_
_entity.id
_entity.type
_entity.pdbx_description
1 polymer ?
#
loop_
_entity_poly.entity_id
_entity_poly.type
_entity_poly.pdbx_seq_one_letter_code
_entity_poly.pdbx_strand_id
1 'polypeptide(L)'
;MSSAGTLCKELTARLASIESTSALVADLHLLSSSDAAFLQPSTAASPAFAAAWPEEQQLDEEGMSEPFLALAAAALEADARVQKRCGRLVPKKLSEATFWRNYSSALHAVLFPQEPAVPAAGAGGDAAAAAESAADAAAEAMTKLRLSPSGEGGEGGAAALPAPSFARAAGDLQSSGSLSREKVLRFATGIAAVLMSDGTIDYLASLPPEAMPARCIALQREYLEHCGIEQEHGCKQLSQVPQRFGGDREVLAAFQEFVKACQNSAQAAFLRRASAPSADQGARFPPAGGELLSSGPLSRELLLRFLAGVSSALLSGDAVADLASLPPEAMPARCVALQRQYLEHCGIEQEHGCAELAKVPQQFGGDSEVLGAFRGFQQACRGAVQSAIMTRARGGGGMGGGGGGGGGLRFREGARVECLIGHEWRDGVVVATNFTPPAESGAPEGWVAPYQVKLATGELVLAPFDEEAIIREHGAASRVDPSLPPPRYAVGTKVACRMRPGDPGEWADGTVVGHHYRPPGVPRHALVAPYQIKLESGELIFAPADNDDTIRKR
;
A
#
# COMPACT_ATOMS: atom_id res chain seq x y z
N MET A 1 -18.42 30.91 22.37
CA MET A 1 -17.12 30.21 22.30
C MET A 1 -16.84 29.70 23.70
N SER A 2 -16.69 28.39 23.89
CA SER A 2 -16.30 27.83 25.20
C SER A 2 -14.85 28.19 25.47
N SER A 3 -14.52 28.69 26.66
CA SER A 3 -13.13 28.97 27.02
C SER A 3 -12.36 27.66 27.19
N ALA A 4 -11.05 27.67 26.91
CA ALA A 4 -10.14 26.52 27.10
C ALA A 4 -10.34 25.82 28.45
N GLY A 5 -10.51 26.60 29.51
CA GLY A 5 -10.72 26.11 30.86
C GLY A 5 -12.04 25.34 31.04
N THR A 6 -13.07 25.63 30.24
CA THR A 6 -14.34 24.89 30.29
C THR A 6 -14.18 23.50 29.66
N LEU A 7 -13.50 23.39 28.52
CA LEU A 7 -13.22 22.10 27.88
C LEU A 7 -12.30 21.22 28.73
N CYS A 8 -11.27 21.81 29.37
CA CYS A 8 -10.41 21.07 30.30
C CYS A 8 -11.20 20.53 31.49
N LYS A 9 -12.12 21.32 32.06
CA LYS A 9 -13.00 20.87 33.16
C LYS A 9 -13.92 19.73 32.72
N GLU A 10 -14.47 19.80 31.51
CA GLU A 10 -15.34 18.76 30.96
C GLU A 10 -14.58 17.44 30.74
N LEU A 11 -13.39 17.49 30.13
CA LEU A 11 -12.51 16.32 29.98
C LEU A 11 -12.10 15.73 31.33
N THR A 12 -11.74 16.59 32.30
CA THR A 12 -11.37 16.17 33.66
C THR A 12 -12.52 15.44 34.34
N ALA A 13 -13.73 16.00 34.30
CA ALA A 13 -14.93 15.39 34.87
C ALA A 13 -15.25 14.05 34.17
N ARG A 14 -15.06 13.99 32.85
CA ARG A 14 -15.29 12.77 32.08
C ARG A 14 -14.29 11.68 32.46
N LEU A 15 -13.01 11.98 32.54
CA LEU A 15 -11.96 11.06 32.99
C LEU A 15 -12.25 10.52 34.40
N ALA A 16 -12.63 11.40 35.34
CA ALA A 16 -12.97 11.00 36.70
C ALA A 16 -14.20 10.08 36.79
N SER A 17 -15.10 10.13 35.80
CA SER A 17 -16.30 9.28 35.72
C SER A 17 -16.07 7.92 35.07
N ILE A 18 -14.86 7.63 34.57
CA ILE A 18 -14.54 6.36 33.91
C ILE A 18 -14.39 5.28 34.98
N GLU A 19 -15.35 4.36 35.05
CA GLU A 19 -15.23 3.17 35.87
C GLU A 19 -14.14 2.23 35.32
N SER A 20 -13.43 1.54 36.22
CA SER A 20 -12.27 0.69 35.92
C SER A 20 -12.54 -0.46 34.94
N THR A 21 -13.81 -0.76 34.64
CA THR A 21 -14.25 -1.83 33.73
C THR A 21 -14.92 -1.32 32.45
N SER A 22 -14.98 -0.01 32.22
CA SER A 22 -15.64 0.54 31.04
C SER A 22 -14.80 0.33 29.77
N ALA A 23 -15.47 0.20 28.61
CA ALA A 23 -14.81 0.11 27.30
C ALA A 23 -13.86 1.29 27.03
N LEU A 24 -14.17 2.46 27.61
CA LEU A 24 -13.33 3.66 27.54
C LEU A 24 -11.95 3.46 28.15
N VAL A 25 -11.79 2.60 29.17
CA VAL A 25 -10.47 2.27 29.72
C VAL A 25 -9.61 1.58 28.64
N ALA A 26 -10.18 0.69 27.84
CA ALA A 26 -9.46 0.03 26.76
C ALA A 26 -9.02 1.02 25.67
N ASP A 27 -9.86 2.01 25.35
CA ASP A 27 -9.53 3.06 24.38
C ASP A 27 -8.45 4.01 24.91
N LEU A 28 -8.50 4.41 26.18
CA LEU A 28 -7.43 5.17 26.84
C LEU A 28 -6.11 4.39 26.83
N HIS A 29 -6.19 3.09 27.10
CA HIS A 29 -5.05 2.19 27.09
C HIS A 29 -4.43 2.06 25.69
N LEU A 30 -5.25 2.12 24.65
CA LEU A 30 -4.81 2.11 23.26
C LEU A 30 -4.14 3.44 22.90
N LEU A 31 -4.69 4.57 23.34
CA LEU A 31 -4.06 5.88 23.14
C LEU A 31 -2.65 5.95 23.75
N SER A 32 -2.45 5.41 24.95
CA SER A 32 -1.17 5.47 25.67
C SER A 32 -0.19 4.33 25.33
N SER A 33 -0.61 3.34 24.53
CA SER A 33 0.23 2.20 24.13
C SER A 33 1.26 2.57 23.05
N SER A 34 1.02 3.65 22.29
CA SER A 34 1.90 4.15 21.23
C SER A 34 2.41 5.57 21.54
N ASP A 35 3.54 5.96 20.92
CA ASP A 35 4.01 7.36 20.97
C ASP A 35 3.17 8.28 20.06
N ALA A 36 2.43 7.73 19.09
CA ALA A 36 1.75 8.52 18.06
C ALA A 36 0.81 9.59 18.64
N ALA A 37 0.01 9.23 19.64
CA ALA A 37 -0.93 10.15 20.30
C ALA A 37 -0.25 11.31 21.07
N PHE A 38 1.05 11.19 21.35
CA PHE A 38 1.84 12.21 22.04
C PHE A 38 2.68 13.06 21.07
N LEU A 39 3.01 12.52 19.89
CA LEU A 39 3.87 13.19 18.90
C LEU A 39 3.08 14.11 17.95
N GLN A 40 1.81 13.79 17.68
CA GLN A 40 0.96 14.57 16.78
C GLN A 40 -0.42 14.80 17.39
N PRO A 41 -1.02 15.99 17.19
CA PRO A 41 -2.39 16.23 17.60
C PRO A 41 -3.36 15.39 16.74
N SER A 42 -4.42 14.88 17.35
CA SER A 42 -5.46 14.13 16.64
C SER A 42 -6.25 15.05 15.72
N THR A 43 -6.33 14.70 14.44
CA THR A 43 -7.19 15.38 13.45
C THR A 43 -8.67 15.11 13.69
N ALA A 44 -9.00 14.11 14.51
CA ALA A 44 -10.37 13.79 14.90
C ALA A 44 -10.87 14.64 16.10
N ALA A 45 -10.00 15.44 16.73
CA ALA A 45 -10.42 16.38 17.75
C ALA A 45 -11.28 17.49 17.12
N SER A 46 -12.23 18.04 17.88
CA SER A 46 -13.05 19.16 17.41
C SER A 46 -12.15 20.36 17.07
N PRO A 47 -12.37 21.08 15.95
CA PRO A 47 -11.67 22.33 15.66
C PRO A 47 -11.78 23.35 16.79
N ALA A 48 -12.88 23.33 17.55
CA ALA A 48 -13.07 24.17 18.72
C ALA A 48 -12.09 23.83 19.85
N PHE A 49 -11.73 22.55 20.01
CA PHE A 49 -10.72 22.12 20.97
C PHE A 49 -9.33 22.59 20.56
N ALA A 50 -8.96 22.40 19.28
CA ALA A 50 -7.68 22.85 18.76
C ALA A 50 -7.51 24.38 18.86
N ALA A 51 -8.56 25.15 18.56
CA ALA A 51 -8.55 26.61 18.64
C ALA A 51 -8.59 27.15 20.08
N ALA A 52 -9.10 26.37 21.04
CA ALA A 52 -9.13 26.76 22.45
C ALA A 52 -7.82 26.45 23.17
N TRP A 53 -6.93 25.63 22.61
CA TRP A 53 -5.66 25.31 23.24
C TRP A 53 -4.72 26.51 23.20
N PRO A 54 -4.10 26.92 24.33
CA PRO A 54 -3.17 28.04 24.33
C PRO A 54 -1.99 27.79 23.38
N GLU A 55 -1.47 28.85 22.76
CA GLU A 55 -0.22 28.73 21.99
C GLU A 55 0.94 28.37 22.91
N GLU A 56 1.92 27.63 22.40
CA GLU A 56 3.07 27.14 23.18
C GLU A 56 3.79 28.27 23.92
N GLN A 57 3.89 29.44 23.27
CA GLN A 57 4.50 30.64 23.83
C GLN A 57 3.77 31.20 25.07
N GLN A 58 2.44 31.03 25.14
CA GLN A 58 1.64 31.48 26.29
C GLN A 58 1.79 30.55 27.50
N LEU A 59 2.00 29.25 27.26
CA LEU A 59 2.19 28.26 28.33
C LEU A 59 3.56 28.39 29.01
N ASP A 60 4.58 28.83 28.27
CA ASP A 60 5.91 29.08 28.82
C ASP A 60 5.97 30.38 29.66
N GLU A 61 5.19 31.41 29.29
CA GLU A 61 5.17 32.71 29.98
C GLU A 61 4.25 32.74 31.20
N GLU A 62 3.04 32.17 31.10
CA GLU A 62 2.02 32.22 32.17
C GLU A 62 1.94 30.91 32.98
N GLY A 63 2.64 29.86 32.54
CA GLY A 63 2.51 28.51 33.08
C GLY A 63 1.21 27.82 32.67
N MET A 64 1.08 26.54 33.00
CA MET A 64 -0.15 25.79 32.76
C MET A 64 -1.26 26.31 33.70
N SER A 65 -2.38 26.76 33.12
CA SER A 65 -3.54 27.21 33.90
C SER A 65 -4.07 26.11 34.84
N GLU A 66 -4.70 26.48 35.95
CA GLU A 66 -5.25 25.53 36.94
C GLU A 66 -6.15 24.43 36.32
N PRO A 67 -7.08 24.72 35.38
CA PRO A 67 -7.87 23.67 34.72
C PRO A 67 -7.04 22.67 33.92
N PHE A 68 -5.89 23.10 33.40
CA PHE A 68 -4.99 22.24 32.64
C PHE A 68 -4.23 21.30 33.56
N LEU A 69 -3.71 21.82 34.67
CA LEU A 69 -3.05 21.00 35.69
C LEU A 69 -4.01 19.95 36.25
N ALA A 70 -5.29 20.31 36.43
CA ALA A 70 -6.34 19.37 36.82
C ALA A 70 -6.56 18.26 35.78
N LEU A 71 -6.58 18.62 34.48
CA LEU A 71 -6.70 17.64 33.40
C LEU A 71 -5.51 16.70 33.34
N ALA A 72 -4.28 17.23 33.43
CA ALA A 72 -3.05 16.45 33.45
C ALA A 72 -3.05 15.47 34.64
N ALA A 73 -3.40 15.94 35.84
CA ALA A 73 -3.50 15.08 37.03
C ALA A 73 -4.52 13.95 36.85
N ALA A 74 -5.72 14.26 36.35
CA ALA A 74 -6.75 13.25 36.08
C ALA A 74 -6.33 12.23 35.02
N ALA A 75 -5.61 12.66 33.98
CA ALA A 75 -5.07 11.76 32.96
C ALA A 75 -4.01 10.80 33.52
N LEU A 76 -3.13 11.29 34.41
CA LEU A 76 -2.12 10.47 35.07
C LEU A 76 -2.74 9.44 36.03
N GLU A 77 -3.82 9.81 36.72
CA GLU A 77 -4.57 8.92 37.60
C GLU A 77 -5.33 7.85 36.79
N ALA A 78 -5.95 8.25 35.67
CA ALA A 78 -6.67 7.33 34.78
C ALA A 78 -5.74 6.35 34.05
N ASP A 79 -4.52 6.76 33.69
CA ASP A 79 -3.54 5.89 33.02
C ASP A 79 -2.08 6.19 33.38
N ALA A 80 -1.52 5.37 34.26
CA ALA A 80 -0.14 5.48 34.71
C ALA A 80 0.92 5.40 33.59
N ARG A 81 0.58 4.88 32.39
CA ARG A 81 1.51 4.89 31.24
C ARG A 81 1.76 6.31 30.73
N VAL A 82 0.81 7.22 30.89
CA VAL A 82 0.98 8.63 30.48
C VAL A 82 2.18 9.24 31.21
N GLN A 83 2.36 8.96 32.50
CA GLN A 83 3.53 9.39 33.28
C GLN A 83 4.84 8.86 32.68
N LYS A 84 4.87 7.56 32.34
CA LYS A 84 6.06 6.92 31.75
C LYS A 84 6.40 7.50 30.39
N ARG A 85 5.39 7.88 29.59
CA ARG A 85 5.59 8.53 28.29
C ARG A 85 6.05 9.96 28.45
N CYS A 86 5.47 10.73 29.38
CA CYS A 86 5.90 12.09 29.68
C CYS A 86 7.40 12.12 30.01
N GLY A 87 7.87 11.31 30.96
CA GLY A 87 9.31 11.24 31.30
C GLY A 87 10.23 10.71 30.19
N ARG A 88 9.68 10.06 29.16
CA ARG A 88 10.45 9.56 28.00
C ARG A 88 10.54 10.59 26.87
N LEU A 89 9.44 11.29 26.62
CA LEU A 89 9.26 12.19 25.48
C LEU A 89 9.60 13.65 25.82
N VAL A 90 9.41 14.06 27.08
CA VAL A 90 9.73 15.40 27.57
C VAL A 90 11.05 15.37 28.35
N PRO A 91 12.03 16.26 28.07
CA PRO A 91 12.06 17.26 27.01
C PRO A 91 12.68 16.73 25.68
N LYS A 92 12.88 15.42 25.53
CA LYS A 92 13.73 14.85 24.46
C LYS A 92 13.19 15.04 23.04
N LYS A 93 11.88 14.93 22.85
CA LYS A 93 11.21 14.97 21.54
C LYS A 93 10.22 16.13 21.41
N LEU A 94 9.73 16.66 22.53
CA LEU A 94 8.76 17.75 22.58
C LEU A 94 8.75 18.41 23.97
N SER A 95 8.20 19.63 24.04
CA SER A 95 7.92 20.35 25.28
C SER A 95 6.79 19.70 26.07
N GLU A 96 6.70 19.98 27.37
CA GLU A 96 5.60 19.50 28.22
C GLU A 96 4.24 20.03 27.73
N ALA A 97 4.19 21.29 27.28
CA ALA A 97 3.02 21.91 26.68
C ALA A 97 2.53 21.14 25.44
N THR A 98 3.45 20.82 24.51
CA THR A 98 3.12 20.07 23.28
C THR A 98 2.71 18.63 23.59
N PHE A 99 3.30 18.00 24.62
CA PHE A 99 2.94 16.65 25.07
C PHE A 99 1.47 16.58 25.47
N TRP A 100 1.07 17.49 26.36
CA TRP A 100 -0.28 17.53 26.87
C TRP A 100 -1.28 18.00 25.82
N ARG A 101 -0.89 18.86 24.87
CA ARG A 101 -1.73 19.24 23.72
C ARG A 101 -2.11 18.04 22.88
N ASN A 102 -1.10 17.30 22.45
CA ASN A 102 -1.29 16.18 21.54
C ASN A 102 -2.11 15.09 22.23
N TYR A 103 -1.74 14.73 23.46
CA TYR A 103 -2.48 13.73 24.24
C TYR A 103 -3.94 14.14 24.49
N SER A 104 -4.18 15.39 24.92
CA SER A 104 -5.54 15.87 25.22
C SER A 104 -6.42 15.96 23.97
N SER A 105 -5.84 16.23 22.79
CA SER A 105 -6.58 16.20 21.53
C SER A 105 -7.03 14.78 21.15
N ALA A 106 -6.16 13.78 21.33
CA ALA A 106 -6.50 12.38 21.10
C ALA A 106 -7.51 11.87 22.12
N LEU A 107 -7.34 12.27 23.38
CA LEU A 107 -8.29 12.00 24.47
C LEU A 107 -9.68 12.58 24.16
N HIS A 108 -9.74 13.83 23.70
CA HIS A 108 -11.00 14.46 23.31
C HIS A 108 -11.70 13.69 22.18
N ALA A 109 -10.96 13.24 21.16
CA ALA A 109 -11.52 12.48 20.05
C ALA A 109 -12.15 11.15 20.52
N VAL A 110 -11.57 10.50 21.53
CA VAL A 110 -12.09 9.25 22.12
C VAL A 110 -13.30 9.51 23.02
N LEU A 111 -13.25 10.53 23.87
CA LEU A 111 -14.31 10.80 24.85
C LEU A 111 -15.54 11.49 24.24
N PHE A 112 -15.35 12.23 23.14
CA PHE A 112 -16.38 12.99 22.44
C PHE A 112 -16.36 12.67 20.94
N PRO A 113 -16.65 11.41 20.56
CA PRO A 113 -16.67 11.01 19.16
C PRO A 113 -17.67 11.89 18.41
N GLN A 114 -17.17 12.62 17.41
CA GLN A 114 -18.04 13.39 16.53
C GLN A 114 -18.74 12.42 15.58
N GLU A 115 -20.05 12.58 15.41
CA GLU A 115 -20.78 11.89 14.35
C GLU A 115 -20.12 12.26 13.00
N PRO A 116 -19.80 11.29 12.12
CA PRO A 116 -18.99 11.55 10.94
C PRO A 116 -19.70 12.56 10.04
N ALA A 117 -19.21 13.80 10.04
CA ALA A 117 -19.65 14.82 9.10
C ALA A 117 -19.34 14.33 7.68
N VAL A 118 -20.33 14.43 6.78
CA VAL A 118 -20.12 14.20 5.33
C VAL A 118 -18.92 15.05 4.90
N PRO A 119 -17.84 14.42 4.40
CA PRO A 119 -16.56 15.10 4.33
C PRO A 119 -16.57 16.21 3.27
N ALA A 120 -16.37 17.44 3.72
CA ALA A 120 -15.73 18.46 2.91
C ALA A 120 -14.25 18.04 2.73
N ALA A 121 -13.81 17.97 1.49
CA ALA A 121 -12.54 17.38 1.10
C ALA A 121 -11.33 18.13 1.66
N GLY A 122 -10.44 17.39 2.33
CA GLY A 122 -9.01 17.70 2.40
C GLY A 122 -8.37 17.67 3.79
N ALA A 123 -7.74 16.55 4.15
CA ALA A 123 -6.55 16.50 5.01
C ALA A 123 -5.93 15.08 4.92
N GLY A 124 -4.68 14.97 4.48
CA GLY A 124 -3.91 13.72 4.42
C GLY A 124 -2.63 13.86 5.26
N GLY A 125 -2.32 12.85 6.08
CA GLY A 125 -1.17 12.79 6.99
C GLY A 125 -0.20 11.64 6.69
N ASP A 126 1.02 11.79 7.22
CA ASP A 126 2.32 11.24 6.78
C ASP A 126 2.55 9.72 6.80
N ALA A 127 3.36 9.25 5.83
CA ALA A 127 3.70 7.85 5.55
C ALA A 127 5.08 7.37 6.08
N ALA A 128 5.63 7.97 7.13
CA ALA A 128 6.92 7.55 7.70
C ALA A 128 6.80 6.54 8.86
N ALA A 129 5.59 6.28 9.40
CA ALA A 129 5.37 5.37 10.53
C ALA A 129 5.09 3.89 10.15
N ALA A 130 4.92 3.59 8.85
CA ALA A 130 4.46 2.28 8.39
C ALA A 130 5.50 1.15 8.50
N ALA A 131 6.80 1.47 8.55
CA ALA A 131 7.86 0.46 8.63
C ALA A 131 8.16 0.00 10.08
N GLU A 132 7.96 0.86 11.07
CA GLU A 132 8.13 0.53 12.50
C GLU A 132 6.86 -0.14 13.05
N SER A 133 5.68 0.29 12.57
CA SER A 133 4.37 -0.30 12.92
C SER A 133 4.20 -1.76 12.46
N ALA A 134 4.90 -2.22 11.42
CA ALA A 134 4.81 -3.59 10.94
C ALA A 134 5.54 -4.59 11.86
N ALA A 135 6.63 -4.18 12.52
CA ALA A 135 7.34 -5.01 13.50
C ALA A 135 6.56 -5.12 14.82
N ASP A 136 5.93 -4.02 15.25
CA ASP A 136 5.07 -4.01 16.44
C ASP A 136 3.74 -4.74 16.21
N ALA A 137 3.13 -4.62 15.01
CA ALA A 137 1.92 -5.39 14.66
C ALA A 137 2.18 -6.90 14.57
N ALA A 138 3.37 -7.31 14.10
CA ALA A 138 3.79 -8.72 14.13
C ALA A 138 3.99 -9.22 15.58
N ALA A 139 4.61 -8.42 16.45
CA ALA A 139 4.78 -8.76 17.87
C ALA A 139 3.43 -8.79 18.64
N GLU A 140 2.48 -7.91 18.30
CA GLU A 140 1.15 -7.86 18.88
C GLU A 140 0.26 -9.03 18.39
N ALA A 141 0.32 -9.38 17.11
CA ALA A 141 -0.33 -10.58 16.55
C ALA A 141 0.22 -11.87 17.18
N MET A 142 1.52 -11.93 17.48
CA MET A 142 2.14 -13.03 18.22
C MET A 142 1.69 -13.13 19.69
N THR A 143 1.23 -12.02 20.29
CA THR A 143 0.84 -11.96 21.71
C THR A 143 -0.66 -12.22 21.92
N LYS A 144 -1.52 -11.91 20.92
CA LYS A 144 -2.99 -11.98 21.06
C LYS A 144 -3.66 -13.33 20.71
N LEU A 145 -2.96 -14.27 20.07
CA LEU A 145 -3.54 -15.58 19.73
C LEU A 145 -3.32 -16.61 20.85
N ARG A 146 -4.25 -16.68 21.80
CA ARG A 146 -4.49 -17.87 22.64
C ARG A 146 -5.46 -18.78 21.91
N LEU A 147 -4.97 -19.85 21.28
CA LEU A 147 -5.81 -20.91 20.72
C LEU A 147 -6.00 -22.01 21.77
N SER A 148 -7.27 -22.26 22.11
CA SER A 148 -7.70 -23.51 22.73
C SER A 148 -7.86 -24.57 21.64
N PRO A 149 -7.42 -25.82 21.86
CA PRO A 149 -7.64 -26.90 20.89
C PRO A 149 -9.07 -27.40 21.03
N SER A 150 -9.93 -27.15 20.04
CA SER A 150 -11.26 -27.76 19.96
C SER A 150 -11.74 -27.80 18.51
N GLY A 151 -11.91 -29.00 17.95
CA GLY A 151 -12.59 -29.19 16.67
C GLY A 151 -12.10 -30.40 15.86
N GLU A 152 -12.30 -31.61 16.37
CA GLU A 152 -12.34 -32.82 15.54
C GLU A 152 -13.73 -32.94 14.90
N GLY A 153 -13.80 -33.14 13.58
CA GLY A 153 -15.04 -33.57 12.91
C GLY A 153 -15.27 -32.98 11.53
N GLY A 154 -14.73 -33.62 10.49
CA GLY A 154 -15.02 -33.30 9.10
C GLY A 154 -14.27 -34.22 8.13
N GLU A 155 -14.71 -35.47 7.99
CA GLU A 155 -14.17 -36.43 7.02
C GLU A 155 -14.67 -36.08 5.61
N GLY A 156 -13.75 -35.75 4.68
CA GLY A 156 -14.08 -35.51 3.27
C GLY A 156 -13.15 -34.57 2.49
N GLY A 157 -12.03 -34.13 3.06
CA GLY A 157 -11.07 -33.23 2.39
C GLY A 157 -9.91 -33.97 1.73
N ALA A 158 -9.47 -33.49 0.56
CA ALA A 158 -8.21 -33.90 -0.06
C ALA A 158 -7.08 -33.99 0.98
N ALA A 159 -6.30 -35.08 0.94
CA ALA A 159 -5.26 -35.35 1.93
C ALA A 159 -4.32 -34.15 2.05
N ALA A 160 -4.42 -33.41 3.17
CA ALA A 160 -3.60 -32.25 3.42
C ALA A 160 -2.11 -32.66 3.40
N LEU A 161 -1.28 -31.86 2.73
CA LEU A 161 0.17 -32.09 2.75
C LEU A 161 0.65 -32.13 4.21
N PRO A 162 1.56 -33.05 4.57
CA PRO A 162 2.07 -33.13 5.93
C PRO A 162 2.74 -31.80 6.28
N ALA A 163 2.36 -31.24 7.43
CA ALA A 163 2.92 -29.99 7.89
C ALA A 163 4.44 -30.14 8.10
N PRO A 164 5.26 -29.14 7.75
CA PRO A 164 6.64 -29.13 8.18
C PRO A 164 6.67 -29.23 9.70
N SER A 165 7.48 -30.15 10.22
CA SER A 165 7.67 -30.34 11.66
C SER A 165 9.15 -30.25 12.00
N PHE A 166 9.45 -29.68 13.16
CA PHE A 166 10.82 -29.50 13.63
C PHE A 166 11.05 -30.35 14.87
N ALA A 167 12.17 -31.07 14.91
CA ALA A 167 12.57 -31.75 16.13
C ALA A 167 12.93 -30.71 17.20
N ARG A 168 12.28 -30.78 18.35
CA ARG A 168 12.62 -29.95 19.51
C ARG A 168 14.08 -30.17 19.91
N ALA A 169 14.80 -29.09 20.24
CA ALA A 169 16.20 -29.19 20.66
C ALA A 169 16.34 -30.12 21.87
N ALA A 170 17.40 -30.93 21.89
CA ALA A 170 17.74 -31.75 23.05
C ALA A 170 18.23 -30.84 24.19
N GLY A 171 17.45 -30.74 25.28
CA GLY A 171 17.79 -29.97 26.47
C GLY A 171 16.70 -29.01 26.93
N ASP A 172 16.97 -28.30 28.02
CA ASP A 172 16.06 -27.29 28.56
C ASP A 172 15.98 -26.08 27.61
N LEU A 173 14.76 -25.63 27.34
CA LEU A 173 14.52 -24.46 26.51
C LEU A 173 14.94 -23.20 27.28
N GLN A 174 15.63 -22.28 26.60
CA GLN A 174 15.93 -20.98 27.19
C GLN A 174 14.62 -20.20 27.39
N SER A 175 14.20 -20.05 28.64
CA SER A 175 13.00 -19.33 29.08
C SER A 175 13.28 -17.99 29.77
N SER A 176 14.56 -17.65 29.95
CA SER A 176 14.98 -16.43 30.65
C SER A 176 16.28 -15.85 30.09
N GLY A 177 16.60 -14.63 30.53
CA GLY A 177 17.75 -13.87 30.06
C GLY A 177 17.56 -13.27 28.67
N SER A 178 18.67 -12.80 28.09
CA SER A 178 18.67 -12.19 26.76
C SER A 178 19.14 -13.21 25.72
N LEU A 179 18.49 -13.30 24.56
CA LEU A 179 18.99 -14.15 23.47
C LEU A 179 20.38 -13.67 23.02
N SER A 180 21.31 -14.62 22.83
CA SER A 180 22.64 -14.32 22.29
C SER A 180 22.55 -13.94 20.81
N ARG A 181 23.57 -13.25 20.31
CA ARG A 181 23.72 -12.90 18.90
C ARG A 181 23.55 -14.11 17.98
N GLU A 182 24.22 -15.21 18.31
CA GLU A 182 24.26 -16.46 17.54
C GLU A 182 22.87 -17.11 17.49
N LYS A 183 22.11 -17.07 18.59
CA LYS A 183 20.75 -17.60 18.62
C LYS A 183 19.80 -16.79 17.75
N VAL A 184 19.91 -15.46 17.76
CA VAL A 184 19.09 -14.58 16.90
C VAL A 184 19.40 -14.83 15.42
N LEU A 185 20.68 -14.89 15.04
CA LEU A 185 21.09 -15.19 13.66
C LEU A 185 20.60 -16.56 13.20
N ARG A 186 20.87 -17.60 14.01
CA ARG A 186 20.45 -18.97 13.71
C ARG A 186 18.93 -19.07 13.52
N PHE A 187 18.16 -18.42 14.39
CA PHE A 187 16.71 -18.37 14.26
C PHE A 187 16.29 -17.64 12.98
N ALA A 188 16.70 -16.39 12.80
CA ALA A 188 16.22 -15.52 11.74
C ALA A 188 16.53 -16.08 10.33
N THR A 189 17.78 -16.49 10.09
CA THR A 189 18.17 -17.08 8.81
C THR A 189 17.50 -18.44 8.59
N GLY A 190 17.44 -19.26 9.64
CA GLY A 190 16.87 -20.60 9.55
C GLY A 190 15.38 -20.61 9.23
N ILE A 191 14.58 -19.82 9.95
CA ILE A 191 13.13 -19.76 9.72
C ILE A 191 12.79 -19.05 8.41
N ALA A 192 13.57 -18.06 7.97
CA ALA A 192 13.38 -17.42 6.68
C ALA A 192 13.51 -18.43 5.54
N ALA A 193 14.55 -19.28 5.58
CA ALA A 193 14.75 -20.35 4.60
C ALA A 193 13.60 -21.37 4.62
N VAL A 194 13.08 -21.73 5.80
CA VAL A 194 11.95 -22.65 5.90
C VAL A 194 10.66 -22.04 5.34
N LEU A 195 10.29 -20.82 5.77
CA LEU A 195 9.08 -20.15 5.30
C LEU A 195 9.05 -19.95 3.78
N MET A 196 10.21 -19.77 3.16
CA MET A 196 10.35 -19.61 1.71
C MET A 196 10.61 -20.92 0.94
N SER A 197 10.67 -22.06 1.62
CA SER A 197 10.86 -23.36 0.96
C SER A 197 9.60 -23.79 0.20
N ASP A 198 9.77 -24.42 -0.97
CA ASP A 198 8.65 -24.88 -1.80
C ASP A 198 7.67 -25.76 -1.01
N GLY A 199 8.18 -26.71 -0.21
CA GLY A 199 7.33 -27.58 0.61
C GLY A 199 6.48 -26.81 1.64
N THR A 200 7.00 -25.71 2.20
CA THR A 200 6.22 -24.87 3.12
C THR A 200 5.21 -24.00 2.36
N ILE A 201 5.58 -23.46 1.20
CA ILE A 201 4.67 -22.69 0.34
C ILE A 201 3.50 -23.56 -0.15
N ASP A 202 3.78 -24.79 -0.60
CA ASP A 202 2.77 -25.72 -1.07
C ASP A 202 1.85 -26.17 0.08
N TYR A 203 2.42 -26.43 1.25
CA TYR A 203 1.65 -26.71 2.46
C TYR A 203 0.74 -25.54 2.82
N LEU A 204 1.26 -24.31 2.88
CA LEU A 204 0.45 -23.11 3.15
C LEU A 204 -0.64 -22.91 2.09
N ALA A 205 -0.32 -23.13 0.80
CA ALA A 205 -1.28 -22.99 -0.30
C ALA A 205 -2.45 -23.98 -0.18
N SER A 206 -2.23 -25.14 0.44
CA SER A 206 -3.28 -26.13 0.71
C SER A 206 -4.26 -25.70 1.83
N LEU A 207 -3.88 -24.75 2.69
CA LEU A 207 -4.72 -24.27 3.79
C LEU A 207 -5.72 -23.20 3.32
N PRO A 208 -6.88 -23.06 3.98
CA PRO A 208 -7.76 -21.91 3.79
C PRO A 208 -6.98 -20.58 3.99
N PRO A 209 -7.23 -19.53 3.18
CA PRO A 209 -6.52 -18.25 3.29
C PRO A 209 -6.52 -17.65 4.70
N GLU A 210 -7.63 -17.79 5.44
CA GLU A 210 -7.80 -17.35 6.82
C GLU A 210 -6.91 -18.10 7.83
N ALA A 211 -6.48 -19.32 7.51
CA ALA A 211 -5.63 -20.14 8.38
C ALA A 211 -4.12 -19.94 8.14
N MET A 212 -3.74 -19.39 6.99
CA MET A 212 -2.32 -19.22 6.62
C MET A 212 -1.53 -18.37 7.63
N PRO A 213 -2.02 -17.20 8.11
CA PRO A 213 -1.26 -16.38 9.07
C PRO A 213 -1.01 -17.11 10.39
N ALA A 214 -2.04 -17.77 10.93
CA ALA A 214 -1.93 -18.54 12.16
C ALA A 214 -0.92 -19.68 12.02
N ARG A 215 -0.88 -20.34 10.86
CA ARG A 215 0.08 -21.40 10.61
C ARG A 215 1.51 -20.90 10.43
N CYS A 216 1.73 -19.77 9.75
CA CYS A 216 3.05 -19.14 9.68
C CYS A 216 3.59 -18.82 11.09
N ILE A 217 2.73 -18.33 12.00
CA ILE A 217 3.10 -18.06 13.40
C ILE A 217 3.44 -19.37 14.13
N ALA A 218 2.66 -20.44 13.92
CA ALA A 218 2.94 -21.74 14.52
C ALA A 218 4.30 -22.30 14.08
N LEU A 219 4.63 -22.22 12.78
CA LEU A 219 5.94 -22.65 12.26
C LEU A 219 7.10 -21.87 12.90
N GLN A 220 6.93 -20.55 13.09
CA GLN A 220 7.94 -19.72 13.76
C GLN A 220 8.16 -20.15 15.22
N ARG A 221 7.07 -20.46 15.94
CA ARG A 221 7.12 -20.93 17.33
C ARG A 221 7.75 -22.31 17.47
N GLU A 222 7.39 -23.25 16.59
CA GLU A 222 8.02 -24.57 16.55
C GLU A 222 9.52 -24.46 16.23
N TYR A 223 9.91 -23.50 15.35
CA TYR A 223 11.30 -23.25 15.02
C TYR A 223 12.10 -22.60 16.17
N LEU A 224 11.45 -21.79 17.03
CA LEU A 224 12.07 -21.29 18.26
C LEU A 224 12.47 -22.46 19.18
N GLU A 225 11.59 -23.43 19.37
CA GLU A 225 11.90 -24.63 20.18
C GLU A 225 13.00 -25.48 19.55
N HIS A 226 13.02 -25.59 18.22
CA HIS A 226 14.11 -26.20 17.47
C HIS A 226 15.45 -25.49 17.72
N CYS A 227 15.43 -24.17 17.93
CA CYS A 227 16.61 -23.38 18.31
C CYS A 227 16.94 -23.44 19.81
N GLY A 228 16.19 -24.21 20.61
CA GLY A 228 16.39 -24.30 22.07
C GLY A 228 15.92 -23.04 22.81
N ILE A 229 14.87 -22.39 22.32
CA ILE A 229 14.28 -21.17 22.87
C ILE A 229 12.80 -21.46 23.20
N GLU A 230 12.35 -21.09 24.39
CA GLU A 230 10.94 -21.21 24.77
C GLU A 230 10.10 -20.21 23.95
N GLN A 231 8.90 -20.60 23.51
CA GLN A 231 8.12 -19.85 22.51
C GLN A 231 7.80 -18.42 22.94
N GLU A 232 7.20 -18.23 24.13
CA GLU A 232 6.77 -16.91 24.61
C GLU A 232 7.98 -16.01 24.88
N HIS A 233 9.02 -16.58 25.50
CA HIS A 233 10.29 -15.93 25.73
C HIS A 233 10.94 -15.48 24.42
N GLY A 234 10.99 -16.37 23.42
CA GLY A 234 11.55 -16.11 22.11
C GLY A 234 10.82 -14.97 21.39
N CYS A 235 9.49 -15.03 21.29
CA CYS A 235 8.68 -13.96 20.70
C CYS A 235 8.93 -12.61 21.39
N LYS A 236 8.97 -12.58 22.73
CA LYS A 236 9.26 -11.36 23.49
C LYS A 236 10.67 -10.82 23.18
N GLN A 237 11.67 -11.68 23.11
CA GLN A 237 13.05 -11.28 22.84
C GLN A 237 13.26 -10.81 21.39
N LEU A 238 12.58 -11.42 20.42
CA LEU A 238 12.66 -11.04 19.00
C LEU A 238 12.13 -9.63 18.74
N SER A 239 11.07 -9.20 19.45
CA SER A 239 10.55 -7.83 19.35
C SER A 239 11.60 -6.75 19.74
N GLN A 240 12.62 -7.13 20.52
CA GLN A 240 13.66 -6.22 21.00
C GLN A 240 14.92 -6.24 20.13
N VAL A 241 14.98 -7.06 19.07
CA VAL A 241 16.19 -7.23 18.25
C VAL A 241 16.67 -5.91 17.63
N PRO A 242 15.84 -5.07 17.00
CA PRO A 242 16.28 -3.80 16.44
C PRO A 242 16.93 -2.87 17.47
N GLN A 243 16.38 -2.84 18.70
CA GLN A 243 16.90 -2.01 19.79
C GLN A 243 18.21 -2.58 20.37
N ARG A 244 18.25 -3.91 20.59
CA ARG A 244 19.39 -4.58 21.25
C ARG A 244 20.59 -4.73 20.34
N PHE A 245 20.37 -4.91 19.04
CA PHE A 245 21.39 -5.16 18.03
C PHE A 245 21.48 -4.02 17.01
N GLY A 246 21.08 -2.80 17.37
CA GLY A 246 21.07 -1.63 16.47
C GLY A 246 22.42 -1.30 15.80
N GLY A 247 23.53 -1.71 16.40
CA GLY A 247 24.88 -1.57 15.82
C GLY A 247 25.37 -2.77 14.99
N ASP A 248 24.66 -3.90 15.03
CA ASP A 248 25.07 -5.15 14.38
C ASP A 248 24.34 -5.34 13.05
N ARG A 249 25.01 -4.93 11.97
CA ARG A 249 24.42 -4.96 10.63
C ARG A 249 24.04 -6.37 10.16
N GLU A 250 24.77 -7.40 10.58
CA GLU A 250 24.49 -8.78 10.18
C GLU A 250 23.21 -9.28 10.82
N VAL A 251 23.05 -9.06 12.13
CA VAL A 251 21.84 -9.44 12.87
C VAL A 251 20.62 -8.71 12.32
N LEU A 252 20.74 -7.40 12.07
CA LEU A 252 19.64 -6.61 11.51
C LEU A 252 19.27 -7.04 10.09
N ALA A 253 20.23 -7.35 9.24
CA ALA A 253 19.98 -7.84 7.88
C ALA A 253 19.24 -9.19 7.91
N ALA A 254 19.73 -10.15 8.69
CA ALA A 254 19.08 -11.47 8.84
C ALA A 254 17.66 -11.33 9.42
N PHE A 255 17.46 -10.44 10.41
CA PHE A 255 16.14 -10.18 10.97
C PHE A 255 15.18 -9.51 9.97
N GLN A 256 15.67 -8.60 9.13
CA GLN A 256 14.88 -8.02 8.04
C GLN A 256 14.50 -9.06 6.99
N GLU A 257 15.39 -9.99 6.64
CA GLU A 257 15.06 -11.11 5.75
C GLU A 257 13.99 -12.02 6.34
N PHE A 258 14.06 -12.31 7.64
CA PHE A 258 13.02 -13.02 8.37
C PHE A 258 11.65 -12.32 8.27
N VAL A 259 11.60 -11.01 8.54
CA VAL A 259 10.34 -10.23 8.43
C VAL A 259 9.78 -10.29 7.01
N LYS A 260 10.64 -10.14 5.99
CA LYS A 260 10.25 -10.28 4.58
C LYS A 260 9.73 -11.69 4.27
N ALA A 261 10.38 -12.74 4.77
CA ALA A 261 9.94 -14.12 4.58
C ALA A 261 8.55 -14.38 5.19
N CYS A 262 8.25 -13.81 6.35
CA CYS A 262 6.92 -13.89 6.96
C CYS A 262 5.84 -13.28 6.06
N GLN A 263 6.11 -12.12 5.46
CA GLN A 263 5.18 -11.44 4.55
C GLN A 263 5.04 -12.17 3.22
N ASN A 264 6.18 -12.57 2.64
CA ASN A 264 6.25 -13.16 1.30
C ASN A 264 5.75 -14.60 1.25
N SER A 265 5.86 -15.38 2.33
CA SER A 265 5.44 -16.78 2.34
C SER A 265 3.92 -16.94 2.18
N ALA A 266 3.12 -16.15 2.90
CA ALA A 266 1.66 -16.16 2.73
C ALA A 266 1.25 -15.66 1.33
N GLN A 267 1.91 -14.61 0.82
CA GLN A 267 1.68 -14.12 -0.53
C GLN A 267 2.03 -15.18 -1.58
N ALA A 268 3.20 -15.82 -1.48
CA ALA A 268 3.63 -16.88 -2.38
C ALA A 268 2.69 -18.09 -2.33
N ALA A 269 2.21 -18.48 -1.14
CA ALA A 269 1.22 -19.53 -0.98
C ALA A 269 -0.12 -19.17 -1.66
N PHE A 270 -0.56 -17.93 -1.53
CA PHE A 270 -1.75 -17.43 -2.19
C PHE A 270 -1.60 -17.42 -3.72
N LEU A 271 -0.46 -16.95 -4.23
CA LEU A 271 -0.14 -17.00 -5.66
C LEU A 271 -0.07 -18.44 -6.18
N ARG A 272 0.53 -19.35 -5.40
CA ARG A 272 0.62 -20.78 -5.73
C ARG A 272 -0.77 -21.39 -5.81
N ARG A 273 -1.64 -21.09 -4.84
CA ARG A 273 -3.04 -21.54 -4.82
C ARG A 273 -3.84 -20.98 -6.00
N ALA A 274 -3.69 -19.69 -6.32
CA ALA A 274 -4.38 -19.06 -7.45
C ALA A 274 -3.89 -19.59 -8.81
N SER A 275 -2.64 -20.06 -8.86
CA SER A 275 -2.05 -20.68 -10.05
C SER A 275 -2.32 -22.18 -10.16
N ALA A 276 -2.73 -22.83 -9.07
CA ALA A 276 -3.07 -24.24 -9.10
C ALA A 276 -4.22 -24.46 -10.09
N PRO A 277 -4.11 -25.43 -11.01
CA PRO A 277 -5.22 -25.78 -11.87
C PRO A 277 -6.38 -26.22 -10.95
N SER A 278 -7.52 -25.52 -11.04
CA SER A 278 -8.73 -25.98 -10.37
C SER A 278 -9.02 -27.39 -10.90
N ALA A 279 -9.20 -28.36 -10.01
CA ALA A 279 -9.47 -29.75 -10.39
C ALA A 279 -10.71 -29.88 -11.30
N ASP A 280 -11.59 -28.89 -11.29
CA ASP A 280 -12.80 -28.81 -12.12
C ASP A 280 -12.63 -27.97 -13.40
N GLN A 281 -11.57 -27.17 -13.51
CA GLN A 281 -11.26 -26.42 -14.71
C GLN A 281 -10.16 -27.15 -15.46
N GLY A 282 -10.53 -28.09 -16.33
CA GLY A 282 -9.60 -28.66 -17.30
C GLY A 282 -8.75 -27.56 -17.96
N ALA A 283 -7.50 -27.86 -18.31
CA ALA A 283 -6.58 -26.89 -18.89
C ALA A 283 -7.29 -26.08 -19.98
N ARG A 284 -7.44 -24.78 -19.75
CA ARG A 284 -8.24 -23.91 -20.62
C ARG A 284 -7.70 -23.91 -22.05
N PHE A 285 -6.39 -24.08 -22.17
CA PHE A 285 -5.70 -24.30 -23.43
C PHE A 285 -5.05 -25.69 -23.38
N PRO A 286 -5.34 -26.59 -24.34
CA PRO A 286 -4.64 -27.87 -24.40
C PRO A 286 -3.16 -27.62 -24.72
N PRO A 287 -2.22 -28.30 -24.05
CA PRO A 287 -0.80 -28.18 -24.39
C PRO A 287 -0.56 -28.62 -25.84
N ALA A 288 0.43 -28.04 -26.50
CA ALA A 288 0.82 -28.50 -27.83
C ALA A 288 1.20 -29.99 -27.75
N GLY A 289 0.73 -30.82 -28.69
CA GLY A 289 0.96 -32.27 -28.68
C GLY A 289 2.39 -32.73 -28.95
N GLY A 290 3.39 -31.86 -28.81
CA GLY A 290 4.81 -32.12 -29.05
C GLY A 290 5.69 -31.80 -27.85
N GLU A 291 7.00 -32.02 -28.00
CA GLU A 291 7.99 -31.63 -26.99
C GLU A 291 7.99 -30.10 -26.81
N LEU A 292 7.85 -29.65 -25.56
CA LEU A 292 7.83 -28.22 -25.24
C LEU A 292 9.24 -27.64 -25.40
N LEU A 293 9.35 -26.47 -26.03
CA LEU A 293 10.60 -25.72 -26.10
C LEU A 293 11.00 -25.27 -24.69
N SER A 294 12.06 -25.87 -24.16
CA SER A 294 12.57 -25.62 -22.80
C SER A 294 13.92 -24.90 -22.76
N SER A 295 14.51 -24.61 -23.93
CA SER A 295 15.80 -23.92 -24.03
C SER A 295 15.96 -23.16 -25.36
N GLY A 296 16.90 -22.21 -25.38
CA GLY A 296 17.19 -21.36 -26.55
C GLY A 296 16.31 -20.11 -26.64
N PRO A 297 16.61 -19.16 -27.53
CA PRO A 297 15.77 -17.97 -27.71
C PRO A 297 14.45 -18.32 -28.41
N LEU A 298 13.36 -17.65 -28.03
CA LEU A 298 12.09 -17.75 -28.76
C LEU A 298 12.26 -17.20 -30.17
N SER A 299 11.80 -17.94 -31.18
CA SER A 299 11.80 -17.41 -32.55
C SER A 299 10.82 -16.23 -32.66
N ARG A 300 11.15 -15.28 -33.54
CA ARG A 300 10.31 -14.10 -33.81
C ARG A 300 8.85 -14.47 -34.09
N GLU A 301 8.64 -15.45 -34.96
CA GLU A 301 7.30 -15.92 -35.37
C GLU A 301 6.53 -16.53 -34.20
N LEU A 302 7.20 -17.35 -33.40
CA LEU A 302 6.62 -17.98 -32.22
C LEU A 302 6.21 -16.94 -31.17
N LEU A 303 7.06 -15.93 -30.95
CA LEU A 303 6.79 -14.83 -30.04
C LEU A 303 5.60 -13.98 -30.49
N LEU A 304 5.54 -13.57 -31.77
CA LEU A 304 4.40 -12.80 -32.30
C LEU A 304 3.09 -13.58 -32.20
N ARG A 305 3.11 -14.88 -32.54
CA ARG A 305 1.95 -15.78 -32.41
C ARG A 305 1.48 -15.89 -30.96
N PHE A 306 2.40 -16.06 -30.03
CA PHE A 306 2.10 -16.09 -28.60
C PHE A 306 1.46 -14.76 -28.15
N LEU A 307 2.10 -13.62 -28.43
CA LEU A 307 1.65 -12.30 -27.96
C LEU A 307 0.25 -11.94 -28.47
N ALA A 308 -0.03 -12.19 -29.76
CA ALA A 308 -1.35 -11.95 -30.33
C ALA A 308 -2.40 -12.89 -29.71
N GLY A 309 -2.07 -14.18 -29.60
CA GLY A 309 -2.96 -15.20 -29.07
C GLY A 309 -3.33 -14.97 -27.61
N VAL A 310 -2.34 -14.75 -26.74
CA VAL A 310 -2.57 -14.55 -25.30
C VAL A 310 -3.32 -13.24 -25.02
N SER A 311 -3.07 -12.18 -25.81
CA SER A 311 -3.79 -10.91 -25.66
C SER A 311 -5.29 -11.08 -25.95
N SER A 312 -5.62 -11.80 -27.03
CA SER A 312 -7.00 -12.15 -27.37
C SER A 312 -7.65 -13.03 -26.28
N ALA A 313 -6.91 -14.03 -25.80
CA ALA A 313 -7.38 -14.94 -24.77
C ALA A 313 -7.66 -14.23 -23.43
N LEU A 314 -6.77 -13.32 -22.99
CA LEU A 314 -6.94 -12.56 -21.75
C LEU A 314 -8.12 -11.58 -21.78
N LEU A 315 -8.43 -11.02 -22.95
CA LEU A 315 -9.55 -10.09 -23.15
C LEU A 315 -10.87 -10.78 -23.46
N SER A 316 -10.89 -12.12 -23.56
CA SER A 316 -12.13 -12.88 -23.76
C SER A 316 -13.08 -12.74 -22.56
N GLY A 317 -14.39 -12.76 -22.82
CA GLY A 317 -15.42 -12.66 -21.77
C GLY A 317 -15.25 -13.72 -20.68
N ASP A 318 -14.89 -14.95 -21.06
CA ASP A 318 -14.64 -16.05 -20.12
C ASP A 318 -13.43 -15.78 -19.21
N ALA A 319 -12.35 -15.16 -19.73
CA ALA A 319 -11.19 -14.79 -18.92
C ALA A 319 -11.52 -13.69 -17.94
N VAL A 320 -12.27 -12.68 -18.40
CA VAL A 320 -12.73 -11.58 -17.56
C VAL A 320 -13.68 -12.06 -16.48
N ALA A 321 -14.59 -12.99 -16.78
CA ALA A 321 -15.51 -13.59 -15.81
C ALA A 321 -14.77 -14.45 -14.77
N ASP A 322 -13.81 -15.27 -15.20
CA ASP A 322 -12.94 -16.06 -14.31
C ASP A 322 -12.15 -15.14 -13.37
N LEU A 323 -11.52 -14.09 -13.90
CA LEU A 323 -10.82 -13.07 -13.11
C LEU A 323 -11.78 -12.34 -12.14
N ALA A 324 -13.00 -12.00 -12.56
CA ALA A 324 -13.95 -11.25 -11.75
C ALA A 324 -14.43 -12.04 -10.51
N SER A 325 -14.42 -13.37 -10.60
CA SER A 325 -14.75 -14.26 -9.49
C SER A 325 -13.72 -14.19 -8.35
N LEU A 326 -12.47 -13.83 -8.67
CA LEU A 326 -11.36 -13.74 -7.73
C LEU A 326 -11.34 -12.39 -7.00
N PRO A 327 -10.80 -12.34 -5.77
CA PRO A 327 -10.55 -11.06 -5.11
C PRO A 327 -9.50 -10.24 -5.89
N PRO A 328 -9.55 -8.89 -5.86
CA PRO A 328 -8.70 -8.03 -6.68
C PRO A 328 -7.19 -8.33 -6.56
N GLU A 329 -6.72 -8.69 -5.37
CA GLU A 329 -5.33 -9.05 -5.09
C GLU A 329 -4.87 -10.35 -5.78
N ALA A 330 -5.79 -11.26 -6.14
CA ALA A 330 -5.48 -12.51 -6.85
C ALA A 330 -5.50 -12.37 -8.37
N MET A 331 -6.15 -11.34 -8.91
CA MET A 331 -6.35 -11.20 -10.36
C MET A 331 -5.03 -11.12 -11.14
N PRO A 332 -4.00 -10.38 -10.72
CA PRO A 332 -2.72 -10.36 -11.43
C PRO A 332 -2.06 -11.75 -11.50
N ALA A 333 -2.13 -12.52 -10.41
CA ALA A 333 -1.60 -13.87 -10.32
C ALA A 333 -2.27 -14.81 -11.31
N ARG A 334 -3.61 -14.75 -11.35
CA ARG A 334 -4.40 -15.53 -12.29
C ARG A 334 -4.13 -15.14 -13.74
N CYS A 335 -3.92 -13.86 -14.01
CA CYS A 335 -3.54 -13.36 -15.32
C CYS A 335 -2.20 -13.98 -15.78
N VAL A 336 -1.21 -14.07 -14.89
CA VAL A 336 0.08 -14.75 -15.14
C VAL A 336 -0.12 -16.26 -15.35
N ALA A 337 -0.97 -16.91 -14.56
CA ALA A 337 -1.27 -18.34 -14.75
C ALA A 337 -1.89 -18.62 -16.13
N LEU A 338 -2.81 -17.78 -16.61
CA LEU A 338 -3.37 -17.89 -17.96
C LEU A 338 -2.30 -17.69 -19.05
N GLN A 339 -1.36 -16.76 -18.85
CA GLN A 339 -0.24 -16.56 -19.77
C GLN A 339 0.64 -17.82 -19.86
N ARG A 340 0.95 -18.43 -18.71
CA ARG A 340 1.73 -19.67 -18.63
C ARG A 340 1.06 -20.86 -19.32
N GLN A 341 -0.25 -21.04 -19.13
CA GLN A 341 -1.01 -22.05 -19.86
C GLN A 341 -0.99 -21.80 -21.37
N TYR A 342 -1.05 -20.54 -21.79
CA TYR A 342 -0.98 -20.18 -23.21
C TYR A 342 0.42 -20.39 -23.82
N LEU A 343 1.50 -20.30 -23.02
CA LEU A 343 2.85 -20.68 -23.45
C LEU A 343 2.92 -22.18 -23.81
N GLU A 344 2.41 -23.06 -22.95
CA GLU A 344 2.36 -24.50 -23.23
C GLU A 344 1.50 -24.83 -24.45
N HIS A 345 0.37 -24.13 -24.60
CA HIS A 345 -0.46 -24.22 -25.81
C HIS A 345 0.31 -23.84 -27.08
N CYS A 346 1.24 -22.89 -26.99
CA CYS A 346 2.12 -22.50 -28.08
C CYS A 346 3.33 -23.45 -28.27
N GLY A 347 3.49 -24.47 -27.42
CA GLY A 347 4.62 -25.40 -27.44
C GLY A 347 5.87 -24.89 -26.71
N ILE A 348 5.69 -24.01 -25.72
CA ILE A 348 6.78 -23.42 -24.93
C ILE A 348 6.63 -23.87 -23.48
N GLU A 349 7.73 -24.32 -22.85
CA GLU A 349 7.73 -24.63 -21.41
C GLU A 349 7.50 -23.35 -20.59
N GLN A 350 6.69 -23.42 -19.53
CA GLN A 350 6.17 -22.24 -18.83
C GLN A 350 7.28 -21.33 -18.29
N GLU A 351 8.24 -21.89 -17.55
CA GLU A 351 9.29 -21.11 -16.88
C GLU A 351 10.29 -20.56 -17.90
N HIS A 352 10.67 -21.37 -18.89
CA HIS A 352 11.48 -20.95 -20.02
C HIS A 352 10.83 -19.79 -20.79
N GLY A 353 9.55 -19.92 -21.14
CA GLY A 353 8.81 -18.88 -21.85
C GLY A 353 8.70 -17.58 -21.04
N CYS A 354 8.44 -17.66 -19.73
CA CYS A 354 8.44 -16.48 -18.85
C CYS A 354 9.81 -15.79 -18.81
N ALA A 355 10.89 -16.57 -18.71
CA ALA A 355 12.26 -16.05 -18.68
C ALA A 355 12.64 -15.37 -19.99
N GLU A 356 12.24 -15.91 -21.15
CA GLU A 356 12.49 -15.29 -22.45
C GLU A 356 11.61 -14.06 -22.70
N LEU A 357 10.35 -14.04 -22.26
CA LEU A 357 9.47 -12.85 -22.34
C LEU A 357 10.07 -11.63 -21.62
N ALA A 358 10.75 -11.83 -20.49
CA ALA A 358 11.43 -10.77 -19.76
C ALA A 358 12.60 -10.13 -20.56
N LYS A 359 13.17 -10.87 -21.52
CA LYS A 359 14.31 -10.44 -22.34
C LYS A 359 13.87 -9.80 -23.66
N VAL A 360 12.59 -9.80 -24.01
CA VAL A 360 12.07 -9.31 -25.30
C VAL A 360 12.55 -7.90 -25.65
N PRO A 361 12.49 -6.88 -24.76
CA PRO A 361 12.97 -5.55 -25.09
C PRO A 361 14.46 -5.49 -25.45
N GLN A 362 15.27 -6.39 -24.88
CA GLN A 362 16.72 -6.46 -25.11
C GLN A 362 17.03 -7.25 -26.39
N GLN A 363 16.39 -8.42 -26.57
CA GLN A 363 16.61 -9.29 -27.73
C GLN A 363 16.04 -8.72 -29.03
N PHE A 364 14.91 -8.01 -28.95
CA PHE A 364 14.16 -7.49 -30.10
C PHE A 364 14.11 -5.95 -30.12
N GLY A 365 15.09 -5.27 -29.51
CA GLY A 365 15.11 -3.81 -29.40
C GLY A 365 15.02 -3.05 -30.75
N GLY A 366 15.44 -3.68 -31.85
CA GLY A 366 15.33 -3.14 -33.20
C GLY A 366 14.05 -3.54 -33.96
N ASP A 367 13.25 -4.46 -33.45
CA ASP A 367 12.05 -4.99 -34.12
C ASP A 367 10.79 -4.28 -33.62
N SER A 368 10.40 -3.23 -34.35
CA SER A 368 9.25 -2.41 -34.00
C SER A 368 7.92 -3.18 -33.94
N GLU A 369 7.78 -4.26 -34.73
CA GLU A 369 6.57 -5.08 -34.75
C GLU A 369 6.46 -5.92 -33.48
N VAL A 370 7.55 -6.62 -33.11
CA VAL A 370 7.60 -7.41 -31.87
C VAL A 370 7.40 -6.52 -30.65
N LEU A 371 8.07 -5.36 -30.58
CA LEU A 371 7.89 -4.43 -29.47
C LEU A 371 6.48 -3.82 -29.43
N GLY A 372 5.87 -3.59 -30.58
CA GLY A 372 4.47 -3.16 -30.69
C GLY A 372 3.51 -4.22 -30.13
N ALA A 373 3.65 -5.47 -30.58
CA ALA A 373 2.86 -6.60 -30.08
C ALA A 373 3.07 -6.82 -28.57
N PHE A 374 4.31 -6.70 -28.09
CA PHE A 374 4.63 -6.86 -26.67
C PHE A 374 3.99 -5.77 -25.79
N ARG A 375 3.98 -4.51 -26.25
CA ARG A 375 3.23 -3.44 -25.58
C ARG A 375 1.73 -3.69 -25.58
N GLY A 376 1.17 -4.15 -26.70
CA GLY A 376 -0.23 -4.54 -26.81
C GLY A 376 -0.60 -5.64 -25.82
N PHE A 377 0.26 -6.65 -25.68
CA PHE A 377 0.13 -7.70 -24.67
C PHE A 377 0.13 -7.17 -23.23
N GLN A 378 1.06 -6.28 -22.88
CA GLN A 378 1.08 -5.65 -21.55
C GLN A 378 -0.20 -4.84 -21.28
N GLN A 379 -0.73 -4.16 -22.31
CA GLN A 379 -2.01 -3.46 -22.21
C GLN A 379 -3.17 -4.43 -22.02
N ALA A 380 -3.21 -5.55 -22.74
CA ALA A 380 -4.23 -6.59 -22.59
C ALA A 380 -4.25 -7.18 -21.17
N CYS A 381 -3.08 -7.43 -20.58
CA CYS A 381 -2.98 -7.90 -19.19
C CYS A 381 -3.63 -6.93 -18.19
N ARG A 382 -3.35 -5.63 -18.32
CA ARG A 382 -3.96 -4.60 -17.47
C ARG A 382 -5.45 -4.45 -17.75
N GLY A 383 -5.84 -4.44 -19.02
CA GLY A 383 -7.23 -4.31 -19.46
C GLY A 383 -8.11 -5.47 -18.98
N ALA A 384 -7.59 -6.70 -18.96
CA ALA A 384 -8.31 -7.88 -18.46
C ALA A 384 -8.62 -7.77 -16.96
N VAL A 385 -7.63 -7.41 -16.14
CA VAL A 385 -7.82 -7.20 -14.69
C VAL A 385 -8.79 -6.06 -14.43
N GLN A 386 -8.66 -4.94 -15.14
CA GLN A 386 -9.57 -3.80 -15.00
C GLN A 386 -11.01 -4.19 -15.40
N SER A 387 -11.18 -4.90 -16.51
CA SER A 387 -12.49 -5.39 -16.96
C SER A 387 -13.12 -6.34 -15.93
N ALA A 388 -12.31 -7.17 -15.28
CA ALA A 388 -12.75 -8.07 -14.22
C ALA A 388 -13.23 -7.32 -12.97
N ILE A 389 -12.50 -6.29 -12.52
CA ILE A 389 -12.90 -5.41 -11.42
C ILE A 389 -14.25 -4.74 -11.75
N MET A 390 -14.40 -4.21 -12.97
CA MET A 390 -15.64 -3.58 -13.42
C MET A 390 -16.81 -4.57 -13.45
N THR A 391 -16.56 -5.78 -13.94
CA THR A 391 -17.57 -6.85 -14.00
C THR A 391 -18.03 -7.24 -12.59
N ARG A 392 -17.09 -7.39 -11.65
CA ARG A 392 -17.38 -7.66 -10.25
C ARG A 392 -18.19 -6.53 -9.59
N ALA A 393 -17.81 -5.28 -9.84
CA ALA A 393 -18.53 -4.11 -9.31
C ALA A 393 -19.98 -4.04 -9.81
N ARG A 394 -20.24 -4.45 -11.06
CA ARG A 394 -21.60 -4.53 -11.62
C ARG A 394 -22.40 -5.71 -11.05
N GLY A 395 -21.76 -6.87 -10.85
CA GLY A 395 -22.42 -8.09 -10.38
C GLY A 395 -22.69 -8.15 -8.86
N GLY A 396 -21.96 -7.37 -8.05
CA GLY A 396 -22.15 -7.31 -6.59
C GLY A 396 -23.43 -6.58 -6.15
N GLY A 397 -24.09 -5.87 -7.06
CA GLY A 397 -25.43 -5.30 -6.86
C GLY A 397 -26.50 -6.36 -7.06
N GLY A 398 -26.65 -7.27 -6.10
CA GLY A 398 -27.80 -8.16 -6.05
C GLY A 398 -29.09 -7.37 -6.23
N MET A 399 -30.04 -7.93 -6.99
CA MET A 399 -31.38 -7.41 -7.26
C MET A 399 -32.26 -7.28 -5.99
N GLY A 400 -31.74 -6.70 -4.91
CA GLY A 400 -32.51 -6.19 -3.79
C GLY A 400 -32.97 -4.79 -4.12
N GLY A 401 -34.19 -4.67 -4.65
CA GLY A 401 -34.88 -3.39 -4.81
C GLY A 401 -34.94 -2.65 -3.47
N GLY A 402 -34.15 -1.59 -3.34
CA GLY A 402 -34.09 -0.72 -2.17
C GLY A 402 -33.28 0.51 -2.54
N GLY A 403 -33.97 1.63 -2.76
CA GLY A 403 -33.41 2.79 -3.46
C GLY A 403 -32.32 3.57 -2.71
N GLY A 404 -31.53 4.30 -3.49
CA GLY A 404 -30.95 5.58 -3.06
C GLY A 404 -29.50 5.58 -2.60
N GLY A 405 -28.57 5.23 -3.50
CA GLY A 405 -27.13 5.43 -3.26
C GLY A 405 -26.31 5.33 -4.54
N GLY A 406 -26.80 5.90 -5.65
CA GLY A 406 -26.08 5.87 -6.92
C GLY A 406 -24.75 6.61 -6.78
N GLY A 407 -23.64 5.87 -6.88
CA GLY A 407 -22.29 6.42 -7.03
C GLY A 407 -22.21 7.25 -8.31
N GLY A 408 -22.61 8.51 -8.21
CA GLY A 408 -22.63 9.45 -9.31
C GLY A 408 -21.21 9.75 -9.78
N LEU A 409 -21.06 9.87 -11.09
CA LEU A 409 -19.85 10.36 -11.75
C LEU A 409 -19.46 11.74 -11.17
N ARG A 410 -18.16 11.97 -10.95
CA ARG A 410 -17.63 13.21 -10.36
C ARG A 410 -17.99 14.47 -11.15
N PHE A 411 -18.07 14.35 -12.49
CA PHE A 411 -18.34 15.48 -13.37
C PHE A 411 -19.73 15.37 -13.99
N ARG A 412 -20.41 16.52 -14.10
CA ARG A 412 -21.69 16.63 -14.82
C ARG A 412 -21.44 17.08 -16.26
N GLU A 413 -22.41 16.87 -17.14
CA GLU A 413 -22.39 17.47 -18.47
C GLU A 413 -22.27 19.01 -18.36
N GLY A 414 -21.43 19.60 -19.21
CA GLY A 414 -21.02 21.01 -19.14
C GLY A 414 -19.85 21.31 -18.20
N ALA A 415 -19.41 20.36 -17.37
CA ALA A 415 -18.25 20.57 -16.50
C ALA A 415 -16.97 20.77 -17.33
N ARG A 416 -16.19 21.79 -16.98
CA ARG A 416 -14.86 21.99 -17.55
C ARG A 416 -13.87 21.04 -16.90
N VAL A 417 -13.17 20.29 -17.72
CA VAL A 417 -12.24 19.25 -17.30
C VAL A 417 -10.94 19.36 -18.09
N GLU A 418 -9.89 18.74 -17.57
CA GLU A 418 -8.72 18.34 -18.35
C GLU A 418 -8.80 16.82 -18.56
N CYS A 419 -8.57 16.36 -19.78
CA CYS A 419 -8.53 14.94 -20.11
C CYS A 419 -7.12 14.56 -20.59
N LEU A 420 -6.59 13.44 -20.11
CA LEU A 420 -5.28 12.94 -20.53
C LEU A 420 -5.40 12.25 -21.90
N ILE A 421 -4.75 12.81 -22.92
CA ILE A 421 -4.71 12.28 -24.28
C ILE A 421 -3.27 11.97 -24.65
N GLY A 422 -2.95 10.67 -24.77
CA GLY A 422 -1.58 10.20 -24.89
C GLY A 422 -0.77 10.51 -23.64
N HIS A 423 0.09 11.53 -23.71
CA HIS A 423 0.92 12.00 -22.59
C HIS A 423 0.64 13.46 -22.20
N GLU A 424 -0.38 14.08 -22.81
CA GLU A 424 -0.70 15.49 -22.62
C GLU A 424 -2.08 15.66 -21.98
N TRP A 425 -2.18 16.57 -21.02
CA TRP A 425 -3.47 17.02 -20.51
C TRP A 425 -4.03 18.07 -21.45
N ARG A 426 -5.27 17.89 -21.89
CA ARG A 426 -5.96 18.81 -22.79
C ARG A 426 -7.26 19.29 -22.16
N ASP A 427 -7.50 20.59 -22.23
CA ASP A 427 -8.73 21.21 -21.77
C ASP A 427 -9.92 20.73 -22.61
N GLY A 428 -11.04 20.49 -21.93
CA GLY A 428 -12.29 20.12 -22.55
C GLY A 428 -13.51 20.35 -21.68
N VAL A 429 -14.66 19.99 -22.23
CA VAL A 429 -15.96 20.05 -21.56
C VAL A 429 -16.62 18.69 -21.66
N VAL A 430 -17.12 18.16 -20.55
CA VAL A 430 -17.91 16.93 -20.55
C VAL A 430 -19.19 17.20 -21.34
N VAL A 431 -19.39 16.50 -22.46
CA VAL A 431 -20.58 16.66 -23.31
C VAL A 431 -21.62 15.57 -23.10
N ALA A 432 -21.20 14.40 -22.62
CA ALA A 432 -22.10 13.32 -22.25
C ALA A 432 -21.51 12.52 -21.08
N THR A 433 -22.38 12.05 -20.20
CA THR A 433 -22.04 11.09 -19.14
C THR A 433 -22.59 9.71 -19.47
N ASN A 434 -21.90 8.65 -19.04
CA ASN A 434 -22.26 7.26 -19.39
C ASN A 434 -22.46 7.09 -20.91
N PHE A 435 -21.51 7.61 -21.69
CA PHE A 435 -21.58 7.63 -23.15
C PHE A 435 -21.28 6.26 -23.74
N THR A 436 -22.23 5.71 -24.49
CA THR A 436 -22.03 4.50 -25.31
C THR A 436 -21.50 4.91 -26.69
N PRO A 437 -20.22 4.70 -26.98
CA PRO A 437 -19.68 5.08 -28.28
C PRO A 437 -20.26 4.21 -29.41
N PRO A 438 -20.38 4.76 -30.63
CA PRO A 438 -20.88 4.01 -31.78
C PRO A 438 -19.94 2.85 -32.12
N ALA A 439 -20.45 1.78 -32.73
CA ALA A 439 -19.68 0.59 -33.08
C ALA A 439 -18.44 0.89 -33.94
N GLU A 440 -18.48 1.97 -34.74
CA GLU A 440 -17.38 2.42 -35.60
C GLU A 440 -16.19 3.03 -34.84
N SER A 441 -16.36 3.34 -33.55
CA SER A 441 -15.31 3.93 -32.70
C SER A 441 -14.18 2.95 -32.33
N GLY A 442 -14.35 1.65 -32.62
CA GLY A 442 -13.44 0.60 -32.18
C GLY A 442 -13.56 0.25 -30.69
N ALA A 443 -14.47 0.88 -29.95
CA ALA A 443 -14.79 0.47 -28.58
C ALA A 443 -15.55 -0.88 -28.57
N PRO A 444 -15.37 -1.73 -27.54
CA PRO A 444 -16.10 -2.99 -27.44
C PRO A 444 -17.62 -2.78 -27.43
N GLU A 445 -18.37 -3.69 -28.03
CA GLU A 445 -19.83 -3.65 -28.05
C GLU A 445 -20.40 -3.62 -26.61
N GLY A 446 -21.30 -2.68 -26.33
CA GLY A 446 -21.88 -2.48 -25.00
C GLY A 446 -20.94 -1.81 -23.98
N TRP A 447 -19.74 -1.40 -24.36
CA TRP A 447 -18.89 -0.58 -23.50
C TRP A 447 -19.48 0.82 -23.32
N VAL A 448 -19.35 1.36 -22.11
CA VAL A 448 -19.88 2.68 -21.74
C VAL A 448 -18.74 3.48 -21.11
N ALA A 449 -18.36 4.58 -21.74
CA ALA A 449 -17.40 5.52 -21.20
C ALA A 449 -18.07 6.37 -20.11
N PRO A 450 -17.45 6.55 -18.94
CA PRO A 450 -17.91 7.51 -17.95
C PRO A 450 -18.18 8.89 -18.53
N TYR A 451 -17.29 9.39 -19.40
CA TYR A 451 -17.45 10.69 -20.03
C TYR A 451 -17.05 10.68 -21.51
N GLN A 452 -17.84 11.40 -22.31
CA GLN A 452 -17.37 11.96 -23.57
C GLN A 452 -17.00 13.42 -23.33
N VAL A 453 -15.77 13.79 -23.70
CA VAL A 453 -15.22 15.13 -23.50
C VAL A 453 -14.99 15.78 -24.85
N LYS A 454 -15.52 16.98 -25.06
CA LYS A 454 -15.18 17.82 -26.20
C LYS A 454 -13.99 18.69 -25.83
N LEU A 455 -12.83 18.42 -26.43
CA LEU A 455 -11.62 19.19 -26.24
C LEU A 455 -11.81 20.62 -26.75
N ALA A 456 -10.99 21.56 -26.26
CA ALA A 456 -10.99 22.95 -26.72
C ALA A 456 -10.71 23.09 -28.24
N THR A 457 -10.04 22.08 -28.83
CA THR A 457 -9.82 21.97 -30.29
C THR A 457 -11.09 21.63 -31.07
N GLY A 458 -12.16 21.21 -30.40
CA GLY A 458 -13.41 20.74 -31.00
C GLY A 458 -13.50 19.22 -31.16
N GLU A 459 -12.39 18.49 -30.98
CA GLU A 459 -12.31 17.03 -31.05
C GLU A 459 -13.08 16.38 -29.88
N LEU A 460 -13.75 15.25 -30.15
CA LEU A 460 -14.43 14.45 -29.13
C LEU A 460 -13.54 13.28 -28.72
N VAL A 461 -13.26 13.18 -27.43
CA VAL A 461 -12.48 12.11 -26.82
C VAL A 461 -13.30 11.41 -25.73
N LEU A 462 -12.92 10.18 -25.40
CA LEU A 462 -13.57 9.40 -24.36
C LEU A 462 -12.63 9.32 -23.16
N ALA A 463 -13.14 9.63 -21.97
CA ALA A 463 -12.45 9.32 -20.72
C ALA A 463 -12.94 7.95 -20.24
N PRO A 464 -12.15 6.87 -20.44
CA PRO A 464 -12.60 5.50 -20.17
C PRO A 464 -12.85 5.21 -18.69
N PHE A 465 -12.34 6.06 -17.79
CA PHE A 465 -12.44 5.89 -16.34
C PHE A 465 -12.71 7.23 -15.67
N ASP A 466 -13.51 7.22 -14.60
CA ASP A 466 -13.69 8.38 -13.71
C ASP A 466 -12.56 8.46 -12.68
N GLU A 467 -11.33 8.52 -13.18
CA GLU A 467 -10.14 8.62 -12.37
C GLU A 467 -9.43 9.94 -12.63
N GLU A 468 -8.91 10.55 -11.57
CA GLU A 468 -8.11 11.79 -11.64
C GLU A 468 -6.95 11.69 -12.63
N ALA A 469 -6.40 10.49 -12.83
CA ALA A 469 -5.28 10.24 -13.74
C ALA A 469 -5.70 10.28 -15.22
N ILE A 470 -6.99 10.23 -15.51
CA ILE A 470 -7.56 10.23 -16.87
C ILE A 470 -8.35 11.51 -17.13
N ILE A 471 -9.15 11.95 -16.15
CA ILE A 471 -10.00 13.13 -16.23
C ILE A 471 -10.04 13.84 -14.87
N ARG A 472 -9.82 15.15 -14.88
CA ARG A 472 -9.78 15.98 -13.68
C ARG A 472 -10.48 17.31 -13.91
N GLU A 473 -10.82 18.00 -12.81
CA GLU A 473 -11.40 19.33 -12.88
C GLU A 473 -10.44 20.29 -13.58
N HIS A 474 -10.94 21.16 -14.46
CA HIS A 474 -10.09 22.11 -15.15
C HIS A 474 -9.34 23.02 -14.18
N GLY A 475 -8.02 23.10 -14.33
CA GLY A 475 -7.16 23.85 -13.42
C GLY A 475 -6.79 23.10 -12.15
N ALA A 476 -7.11 21.80 -12.03
CA ALA A 476 -6.67 20.97 -10.91
C ALA A 476 -5.15 20.88 -10.81
N ALA A 477 -4.41 20.94 -11.93
CA ALA A 477 -2.95 21.07 -11.89
C ALA A 477 -2.46 22.42 -11.33
N SER A 478 -3.28 23.48 -11.42
CA SER A 478 -2.97 24.81 -10.90
C SER A 478 -3.42 25.00 -9.45
N ARG A 479 -4.18 24.06 -8.87
CA ARG A 479 -4.44 24.04 -7.43
C ARG A 479 -3.19 23.50 -6.74
N VAL A 480 -2.16 24.34 -6.73
CA VAL A 480 -1.00 24.17 -5.86
C VAL A 480 -1.54 24.00 -4.45
N ASP A 481 -1.15 22.93 -3.79
CA ASP A 481 -1.40 22.77 -2.36
C ASP A 481 -0.81 24.02 -1.67
N PRO A 482 -1.64 24.87 -1.05
CA PRO A 482 -1.15 26.12 -0.47
C PRO A 482 -0.15 25.90 0.67
N SER A 483 -0.02 24.66 1.16
CA SER A 483 1.01 24.28 2.13
C SER A 483 2.40 24.09 1.52
N LEU A 484 2.52 23.96 0.19
CA LEU A 484 3.81 23.82 -0.46
C LEU A 484 4.53 25.17 -0.50
N PRO A 485 5.81 25.24 -0.11
CA PRO A 485 6.57 26.47 -0.17
C PRO A 485 6.67 26.98 -1.62
N PRO A 486 6.58 28.31 -1.83
CA PRO A 486 6.64 28.89 -3.16
C PRO A 486 8.01 28.57 -3.82
N PRO A 487 8.03 28.14 -5.09
CA PRO A 487 9.28 27.83 -5.79
C PRO A 487 10.18 29.07 -5.94
N ARG A 488 11.50 28.91 -5.72
CA ARG A 488 12.51 29.98 -5.92
C ARG A 488 12.62 30.50 -7.36
N TYR A 489 12.35 29.68 -8.39
CA TYR A 489 12.51 30.06 -9.80
C TYR A 489 11.17 30.06 -10.54
N ALA A 490 10.84 31.13 -11.26
CA ALA A 490 9.62 31.20 -12.07
C ALA A 490 9.67 30.30 -13.31
N VAL A 491 8.51 29.88 -13.85
CA VAL A 491 8.42 29.24 -15.18
C VAL A 491 9.04 30.17 -16.23
N GLY A 492 9.86 29.60 -17.13
CA GLY A 492 10.68 30.33 -18.10
C GLY A 492 12.09 30.67 -17.62
N THR A 493 12.40 30.51 -16.33
CA THR A 493 13.75 30.77 -15.79
C THR A 493 14.75 29.74 -16.33
N LYS A 494 15.91 30.24 -16.80
CA LYS A 494 17.05 29.40 -17.16
C LYS A 494 17.74 28.89 -15.89
N VAL A 495 17.91 27.58 -15.81
CA VAL A 495 18.45 26.88 -14.65
C VAL A 495 19.46 25.83 -15.10
N ALA A 496 20.37 25.46 -14.21
CA ALA A 496 21.12 24.23 -14.30
C ALA A 496 20.54 23.22 -13.29
N CYS A 497 20.31 21.99 -13.72
CA CYS A 497 19.80 20.90 -12.87
C CYS A 497 20.81 19.76 -12.82
N ARG A 498 20.96 19.12 -11.66
CA ARG A 498 21.88 18.01 -11.47
C ARG A 498 21.29 16.70 -11.99
N MET A 499 22.01 15.97 -12.87
CA MET A 499 21.47 14.78 -13.56
C MET A 499 21.59 13.48 -12.76
N ARG A 500 22.63 13.34 -11.92
CA ARG A 500 22.81 12.18 -11.02
C ARG A 500 23.26 12.58 -9.62
N PRO A 501 22.62 12.03 -8.57
CA PRO A 501 23.17 12.08 -7.22
C PRO A 501 24.51 11.32 -7.18
N GLY A 502 25.58 11.97 -6.74
CA GLY A 502 26.88 11.33 -6.52
C GLY A 502 27.92 11.51 -7.63
N ASP A 503 27.55 12.03 -8.79
CA ASP A 503 28.52 12.49 -9.79
C ASP A 503 28.74 14.00 -9.62
N PRO A 504 29.93 14.47 -9.21
CA PRO A 504 30.18 15.88 -8.92
C PRO A 504 30.27 16.79 -10.16
N GLY A 505 30.11 16.26 -11.39
CA GLY A 505 30.33 17.03 -12.62
C GLY A 505 29.10 17.36 -13.49
N GLU A 506 28.01 16.60 -13.40
CA GLU A 506 26.99 16.64 -14.46
C GLU A 506 25.79 17.53 -14.11
N TRP A 507 25.96 18.83 -14.37
CA TRP A 507 24.88 19.81 -14.43
C TRP A 507 24.39 19.94 -15.87
N ALA A 508 23.09 19.79 -16.10
CA ALA A 508 22.47 20.00 -17.40
C ALA A 508 21.68 21.31 -17.41
N ASP A 509 21.84 22.09 -18.47
CA ASP A 509 21.15 23.35 -18.66
C ASP A 509 19.72 23.12 -19.17
N GLY A 510 18.79 23.90 -18.63
CA GLY A 510 17.39 23.80 -18.99
C GLY A 510 16.60 25.04 -18.67
N THR A 511 15.30 24.95 -18.95
CA THR A 511 14.31 26.00 -18.66
C THR A 511 13.22 25.41 -17.80
N VAL A 512 12.86 26.07 -16.70
CA VAL A 512 11.72 25.66 -15.88
C VAL A 512 10.46 25.76 -16.73
N VAL A 513 9.74 24.65 -16.93
CA VAL A 513 8.49 24.59 -17.72
C VAL A 513 7.25 24.39 -16.86
N GLY A 514 7.42 23.98 -15.61
CA GLY A 514 6.32 23.81 -14.66
C GLY A 514 6.81 23.79 -13.21
N HIS A 515 5.91 24.12 -12.30
CA HIS A 515 6.11 23.99 -10.86
C HIS A 515 5.35 22.80 -10.31
N HIS A 516 5.79 22.29 -9.16
CA HIS A 516 5.09 21.26 -8.41
C HIS A 516 4.70 20.07 -9.30
N TYR A 517 5.66 19.65 -10.13
CA TYR A 517 5.48 18.59 -11.11
C TYR A 517 5.26 17.25 -10.42
N ARG A 518 4.25 16.53 -10.90
CA ARG A 518 3.97 15.16 -10.49
C ARG A 518 4.16 14.24 -11.69
N PRO A 519 5.07 13.25 -11.61
CA PRO A 519 5.21 12.28 -12.68
C PRO A 519 3.89 11.51 -12.92
N PRO A 520 3.53 11.20 -14.18
CA PRO A 520 2.34 10.41 -14.49
C PRO A 520 2.34 9.07 -13.76
N GLY A 521 1.18 8.67 -13.22
CA GLY A 521 1.01 7.39 -12.51
C GLY A 521 1.46 7.40 -11.04
N VAL A 522 1.98 8.51 -10.52
CA VAL A 522 2.35 8.64 -9.12
C VAL A 522 1.14 9.08 -8.27
N PRO A 523 0.83 8.43 -7.12
CA PRO A 523 -0.32 8.76 -6.28
C PRO A 523 -0.35 10.20 -5.76
N ARG A 524 -1.55 10.71 -5.42
CA ARG A 524 -1.76 12.09 -4.91
C ARG A 524 -0.98 12.43 -3.64
N HIS A 525 -0.65 11.43 -2.82
CA HIS A 525 0.08 11.60 -1.55
C HIS A 525 1.61 11.47 -1.71
N ALA A 526 2.10 11.19 -2.91
CA ALA A 526 3.52 11.00 -3.15
C ALA A 526 4.24 12.32 -3.45
N LEU A 527 5.57 12.25 -3.44
CA LEU A 527 6.48 13.37 -3.59
C LEU A 527 6.18 14.19 -4.86
N VAL A 528 5.96 15.49 -4.66
CA VAL A 528 5.78 16.47 -5.74
C VAL A 528 7.12 17.16 -5.96
N ALA A 529 7.66 17.07 -7.17
CA ALA A 529 8.92 17.70 -7.53
C ALA A 529 8.71 19.21 -7.68
N PRO A 530 9.51 20.10 -7.06
CA PRO A 530 9.30 21.54 -7.16
C PRO A 530 9.32 22.09 -8.59
N TYR A 531 10.08 21.48 -9.50
CA TYR A 531 10.23 21.93 -10.88
C TYR A 531 10.18 20.79 -11.89
N GLN A 532 9.50 21.03 -13.02
CA GLN A 532 9.75 20.34 -14.28
C GLN A 532 10.66 21.22 -15.14
N ILE A 533 11.69 20.62 -15.73
CA ILE A 533 12.74 21.32 -16.45
C ILE A 533 12.87 20.71 -17.83
N LYS A 534 12.78 21.54 -18.86
CA LYS A 534 13.11 21.15 -20.24
C LYS A 534 14.58 21.45 -20.49
N LEU A 535 15.38 20.40 -20.64
CA LEU A 535 16.79 20.51 -20.96
C LEU A 535 17.00 21.13 -22.35
N GLU A 536 18.17 21.69 -22.61
CA GLU A 536 18.52 22.19 -23.94
C GLU A 536 18.57 21.08 -25.01
N SER A 537 18.77 19.83 -24.60
CA SER A 537 18.62 18.64 -25.45
C SER A 537 17.19 18.39 -25.91
N GLY A 538 16.19 19.03 -25.28
CA GLY A 538 14.76 18.82 -25.51
C GLY A 538 14.09 17.83 -24.54
N GLU A 539 14.88 17.08 -23.77
CA GLU A 539 14.38 16.13 -22.77
C GLU A 539 13.71 16.85 -21.59
N LEU A 540 12.67 16.23 -21.01
CA LEU A 540 11.99 16.72 -19.81
C LEU A 540 12.46 15.94 -18.59
N ILE A 541 13.02 16.64 -17.62
CA ILE A 541 13.41 16.11 -16.32
C ILE A 541 12.66 16.83 -15.19
N PHE A 542 12.90 16.42 -13.94
CA PHE A 542 12.37 17.12 -12.77
C PHE A 542 13.45 17.25 -11.69
N ALA A 543 13.39 18.34 -10.92
CA ALA A 543 14.25 18.54 -9.76
C ALA A 543 13.53 18.01 -8.50
N PRO A 544 14.07 16.99 -7.79
CA PRO A 544 13.41 16.40 -6.63
C PRO A 544 13.33 17.33 -5.40
N ALA A 545 14.16 18.38 -5.33
CA ALA A 545 14.20 19.34 -4.24
C ALA A 545 14.49 20.75 -4.75
N ASP A 546 14.00 21.77 -4.04
CA ASP A 546 14.27 23.18 -4.31
C ASP A 546 15.44 23.68 -3.47
N ASN A 547 16.64 23.19 -3.77
CA ASN A 547 17.89 23.62 -3.15
C ASN A 547 19.01 23.73 -4.17
N ASP A 548 20.07 24.46 -3.83
CA ASP A 548 21.20 24.73 -4.75
C ASP A 548 22.03 23.49 -5.10
N ASP A 549 21.87 22.38 -4.36
CA ASP A 549 22.50 21.08 -4.66
C ASP A 549 21.80 20.34 -5.81
N THR A 550 20.55 20.71 -6.09
CA THR A 550 19.69 20.07 -7.09
C THR A 550 19.44 20.96 -8.29
N ILE A 551 19.14 22.24 -8.05
CA ILE A 551 18.76 23.22 -9.06
C ILE A 551 19.28 24.60 -8.69
N ARG A 552 19.89 25.27 -9.67
CA ARG A 552 20.41 26.63 -9.50
C ARG A 552 20.11 27.50 -10.71
N LYS A 553 19.99 28.81 -10.48
CA LYS A 553 19.83 29.80 -11.55
C LYS A 553 21.10 29.83 -12.43
N ARG A 554 20.91 29.92 -13.75
CA ARG A 554 21.99 30.09 -14.72
C ARG A 554 22.38 31.55 -14.90
#